data_AF-A0A1G8J2Z8-F1
#
_entry.id   AF-A0A1G8J2Z8-F1
#
_cell.length_a   1.000
_cell.length_b   1.000
_cell.length_c   1.000
_cell.angle_alpha   90.00
_cell.angle_beta   90.00
_cell.angle_gamma   90.00
#
_symmetry.space_group_name_H-M   'P 1'
#
loop_
_entity.id
_entity.type
_entity.pdbx_description
1 polymer ?
#
loop_
_entity_poly.entity_id
_entity_poly.type
_entity_poly.pdbx_seq_one_letter_code
_entity_poly.pdbx_strand_id
1 'polypeptide(L)'
;MQSLRKAEKSTAKSLWSFAGWVICGGVTIAVTLALMGHWPLFAAARTMPVAMHATTQVPDVLTPGGVSAAQRPTVEPAAFAHPGIDVLARLESAARSSTAAQSGPNTSETLTEALQRALSYPDFSALAARSDPEGLVEAAAWADACERGALSAQDEGLRCGDVKLHGASYADDLLKKAADAGQPAAVLALADRYPDQWLEIPLPSGEMLGDRVFTLAAHAYPAALAMLSQLCSAPEVCANGLLTRNVLALLQLGMSETGTSDAGQYLTGTESEQRAATDRAAQLRAALHWPS
;
A
#
# COMPACT_ATOMS: atom_id res chain seq x y z
N MET A 1 -2.07 -61.61 -27.30
CA MET A 1 -3.09 -60.57 -26.99
C MET A 1 -2.96 -60.06 -25.55
N GLN A 2 -1.87 -59.37 -25.20
CA GLN A 2 -1.69 -58.77 -23.86
C GLN A 2 -1.00 -57.40 -23.83
N SER A 3 -0.69 -56.79 -24.99
CA SER A 3 0.09 -55.54 -25.05
C SER A 3 -0.74 -54.24 -25.11
N LEU A 4 -2.05 -54.30 -25.40
CA LEU A 4 -2.84 -53.08 -25.65
C LEU A 4 -3.67 -52.56 -24.47
N ARG A 5 -3.79 -53.30 -23.35
CA ARG A 5 -4.60 -52.85 -22.19
C ARG A 5 -3.84 -52.04 -21.13
N LYS A 6 -2.52 -51.88 -21.28
CA LYS A 6 -1.68 -51.19 -20.28
C LYS A 6 -1.44 -49.70 -20.59
N ALA A 7 -1.60 -49.29 -21.85
CA ALA A 7 -1.41 -47.91 -22.28
C ALA A 7 -2.60 -46.99 -21.91
N GLU A 8 -3.81 -47.54 -21.80
CA GLU A 8 -5.03 -46.74 -21.59
C GLU A 8 -5.25 -46.29 -20.14
N LYS A 9 -4.63 -46.95 -19.16
CA LYS A 9 -4.79 -46.61 -17.73
C LYS A 9 -3.81 -45.56 -17.23
N SER A 10 -2.75 -45.25 -17.97
CA SER A 10 -1.74 -44.25 -17.56
C SER A 10 -2.14 -42.83 -17.98
N THR A 11 -2.80 -42.68 -19.13
CA THR A 11 -3.24 -41.38 -19.66
C THR A 11 -4.44 -40.79 -18.92
N ALA A 12 -5.34 -41.61 -18.40
CA ALA A 12 -6.53 -41.13 -17.66
C ALA A 12 -6.20 -40.54 -16.27
N LYS A 13 -5.13 -41.01 -15.59
CA LYS A 13 -4.72 -40.46 -14.28
C LYS A 13 -3.95 -39.15 -14.39
N SER A 14 -3.26 -38.90 -15.50
CA SER A 14 -2.50 -37.67 -15.73
C SER A 14 -3.42 -36.46 -16.04
N LEU A 15 -4.48 -36.68 -16.83
CA LEU A 15 -5.43 -35.63 -17.20
C LEU A 15 -6.30 -35.13 -16.03
N TRP A 16 -6.62 -35.99 -15.06
CA TRP A 16 -7.39 -35.59 -13.87
C TRP A 16 -6.57 -34.75 -12.87
N SER A 17 -5.24 -34.93 -12.83
CA SER A 17 -4.36 -34.11 -11.99
C SER A 17 -4.14 -32.70 -12.54
N PHE A 18 -4.20 -32.53 -13.87
CA PHE A 18 -4.04 -31.21 -14.51
C PHE A 18 -5.31 -30.35 -14.43
N ALA A 19 -6.49 -30.96 -14.58
CA ALA A 19 -7.75 -30.22 -14.48
C ALA A 19 -8.02 -29.67 -13.06
N GLY A 20 -7.60 -30.39 -12.01
CA GLY A 20 -7.77 -29.94 -10.62
C GLY A 20 -6.90 -28.73 -10.25
N TRP A 21 -5.70 -28.59 -10.82
CA TRP A 21 -4.78 -27.49 -10.52
C TRP A 21 -5.12 -26.19 -11.26
N VAL A 22 -5.54 -26.29 -12.52
CA VAL A 22 -5.93 -25.10 -13.31
C VAL A 22 -7.20 -24.46 -12.76
N ILE A 23 -8.14 -25.26 -12.24
CA ILE A 23 -9.37 -24.74 -11.63
C ILE A 23 -9.09 -24.12 -10.26
N CYS A 24 -8.18 -24.68 -9.45
CA CYS A 24 -7.84 -24.09 -8.15
C CYS A 24 -7.06 -22.77 -8.27
N GLY A 25 -6.12 -22.68 -9.23
CA GLY A 25 -5.35 -21.45 -9.49
C GLY A 25 -6.17 -20.32 -10.13
N GLY A 26 -7.06 -20.66 -11.08
CA GLY A 26 -7.95 -19.67 -11.70
C GLY A 26 -9.02 -19.15 -10.73
N VAL A 27 -9.57 -20.01 -9.87
CA VAL A 27 -10.55 -19.61 -8.85
C VAL A 27 -9.90 -18.78 -7.74
N THR A 28 -8.64 -19.03 -7.36
CA THR A 28 -7.94 -18.16 -6.41
C THR A 28 -7.68 -16.77 -7.00
N ILE A 29 -7.24 -16.66 -8.27
CA ILE A 29 -7.02 -15.34 -8.90
C ILE A 29 -8.33 -14.57 -9.09
N ALA A 30 -9.41 -15.25 -9.50
CA ALA A 30 -10.73 -14.62 -9.62
C ALA A 30 -11.32 -14.22 -8.26
N VAL A 31 -11.07 -14.99 -7.20
CA VAL A 31 -11.49 -14.65 -5.83
C VAL A 31 -10.63 -13.50 -5.28
N THR A 32 -9.32 -13.44 -5.53
CA THR A 32 -8.47 -12.31 -5.12
C THR A 32 -8.82 -11.04 -5.89
N LEU A 33 -9.11 -11.12 -7.19
CA LEU A 33 -9.58 -9.97 -7.98
C LEU A 33 -11.02 -9.57 -7.63
N ALA A 34 -11.90 -10.52 -7.29
CA ALA A 34 -13.23 -10.20 -6.79
C ALA A 34 -13.20 -9.62 -5.38
N LEU A 35 -12.28 -10.04 -4.50
CA LEU A 35 -12.07 -9.42 -3.18
C LEU A 35 -11.42 -8.04 -3.29
N MET A 36 -10.52 -7.81 -4.25
CA MET A 36 -10.03 -6.47 -4.59
C MET A 36 -11.12 -5.60 -5.25
N GLY A 37 -12.08 -6.22 -5.94
CA GLY A 37 -13.25 -5.56 -6.53
C GLY A 37 -14.42 -5.31 -5.58
N HIS A 38 -14.38 -5.84 -4.35
CA HIS A 38 -15.40 -5.63 -3.30
C HIS A 38 -14.98 -4.60 -2.24
N TRP A 39 -13.91 -3.85 -2.48
CA TRP A 39 -13.69 -2.63 -1.70
C TRP A 39 -14.80 -1.62 -2.03
N PRO A 40 -15.43 -0.99 -1.03
CA PRO A 40 -16.57 -0.14 -1.29
C PRO A 40 -16.12 1.03 -2.16
N LEU A 41 -16.78 1.19 -3.30
CA LEU A 41 -16.74 2.41 -4.10
C LEU A 41 -17.25 3.56 -3.22
N PHE A 42 -16.37 4.19 -2.44
CA PHE A 42 -16.70 5.39 -1.68
C PHE A 42 -16.62 6.62 -2.59
N ALA A 43 -17.59 6.72 -3.50
CA ALA A 43 -18.00 7.97 -4.10
C ALA A 43 -19.45 8.23 -3.69
N ALA A 44 -19.66 8.72 -2.46
CA ALA A 44 -20.89 9.42 -2.08
C ALA A 44 -20.72 10.20 -0.77
N ALA A 45 -20.48 11.50 -0.91
CA ALA A 45 -20.99 12.57 -0.06
C ALA A 45 -20.91 12.41 1.47
N ARG A 46 -19.87 12.98 2.08
CA ARG A 46 -19.97 13.69 3.37
C ARG A 46 -19.12 14.95 3.35
N THR A 47 -19.66 16.01 2.76
CA THR A 47 -19.27 17.38 3.11
C THR A 47 -19.70 17.65 4.54
N MET A 48 -18.77 17.61 5.49
CA MET A 48 -18.92 18.27 6.78
C MET A 48 -18.29 19.67 6.66
N PRO A 49 -19.02 20.76 6.94
CA PRO A 49 -18.49 22.10 6.82
C PRO A 49 -17.48 22.36 7.95
N VAL A 50 -16.26 22.75 7.56
CA VAL A 50 -15.28 23.34 8.48
C VAL A 50 -15.86 24.65 9.00
N ALA A 51 -16.03 24.73 10.32
CA ALA A 51 -16.31 25.98 11.01
C ALA A 51 -15.10 26.90 10.88
N MET A 52 -15.16 27.87 9.96
CA MET A 52 -14.21 28.98 9.95
C MET A 52 -14.49 29.86 11.18
N HIS A 53 -13.49 29.98 12.04
CA HIS A 53 -13.46 31.02 13.06
C HIS A 53 -13.50 32.39 12.37
N ALA A 54 -14.57 33.13 12.64
CA ALA A 54 -14.72 34.52 12.27
C ALA A 54 -13.77 35.37 13.12
N THR A 55 -12.75 35.95 12.50
CA THR A 55 -12.01 37.06 13.10
C THR A 55 -12.72 38.36 12.74
N THR A 56 -13.12 39.06 13.80
CA THR A 56 -13.86 40.31 13.88
C THR A 56 -13.35 41.39 12.93
N GLN A 57 -14.29 42.02 12.22
CA GLN A 57 -14.10 43.18 11.35
C GLN A 57 -14.53 44.46 12.09
N VAL A 58 -14.15 45.62 11.49
CA VAL A 58 -14.72 46.99 11.60
C VAL A 58 -13.88 48.01 12.43
N PRO A 59 -13.77 49.32 12.07
CA PRO A 59 -14.01 50.04 10.79
C PRO A 59 -12.87 50.99 10.30
N ASP A 60 -12.82 51.15 8.98
CA ASP A 60 -12.99 52.40 8.20
C ASP A 60 -12.34 53.74 8.66
N VAL A 61 -11.40 54.26 7.85
CA VAL A 61 -11.10 55.71 7.73
C VAL A 61 -10.82 56.05 6.26
N LEU A 62 -11.67 56.94 5.72
CA LEU A 62 -11.61 57.57 4.40
C LEU A 62 -10.49 58.62 4.28
N THR A 63 -9.79 58.70 3.14
CA THR A 63 -9.71 59.94 2.31
C THR A 63 -8.97 59.71 0.96
N PRO A 64 -9.25 60.55 -0.08
CA PRO A 64 -9.03 60.21 -1.48
C PRO A 64 -7.88 60.98 -2.16
N GLY A 65 -7.43 60.48 -3.33
CA GLY A 65 -6.80 61.29 -4.38
C GLY A 65 -5.42 60.79 -4.83
N GLY A 66 -5.33 60.30 -6.06
CA GLY A 66 -4.04 59.98 -6.69
C GLY A 66 -4.21 59.14 -7.95
N VAL A 67 -4.27 59.82 -9.09
CA VAL A 67 -4.34 59.26 -10.44
C VAL A 67 -3.08 58.42 -10.71
N SER A 68 -3.24 57.18 -11.20
CA SER A 68 -2.20 56.54 -11.99
C SER A 68 -2.78 55.44 -12.87
N ALA A 69 -2.71 55.67 -14.17
CA ALA A 69 -2.95 54.68 -15.20
C ALA A 69 -1.67 53.88 -15.41
N ALA A 70 -1.69 52.56 -15.17
CA ALA A 70 -0.71 51.63 -15.75
C ALA A 70 -1.21 50.18 -15.65
N GLN A 71 -1.18 49.51 -16.81
CA GLN A 71 -1.16 48.07 -17.05
C GLN A 71 -2.29 47.19 -16.47
N ARG A 72 -3.15 46.73 -17.37
CA ARG A 72 -3.76 45.40 -17.27
C ARG A 72 -2.62 44.36 -17.26
N PRO A 73 -2.43 43.57 -16.19
CA PRO A 73 -1.80 42.28 -16.36
C PRO A 73 -2.83 41.43 -17.11
N THR A 74 -2.47 40.99 -18.31
CA THR A 74 -3.04 39.75 -18.84
C THR A 74 -2.61 38.67 -17.87
N VAL A 75 -3.45 38.38 -16.88
CA VAL A 75 -3.35 37.15 -16.11
C VAL A 75 -3.76 36.07 -17.10
N GLU A 76 -2.77 35.60 -17.84
CA GLU A 76 -2.75 34.23 -18.34
C GLU A 76 -3.22 33.37 -17.17
N PRO A 77 -4.27 32.55 -17.31
CA PRO A 77 -4.60 31.63 -16.24
C PRO A 77 -3.37 30.76 -16.10
N ALA A 78 -2.60 30.99 -15.03
CA ALA A 78 -1.68 30.01 -14.51
C ALA A 78 -2.57 28.80 -14.29
N ALA A 79 -2.54 27.88 -15.24
CA ALA A 79 -3.07 26.56 -15.07
C ALA A 79 -2.34 26.05 -13.82
N PHE A 80 -3.05 26.03 -12.70
CA PHE A 80 -2.63 25.34 -11.50
C PHE A 80 -2.67 23.84 -11.82
N ALA A 81 -1.82 23.40 -12.74
CA ALA A 81 -1.42 22.02 -12.83
C ALA A 81 -0.54 21.81 -11.60
N HIS A 82 -1.14 21.39 -10.50
CA HIS A 82 -0.37 20.60 -9.54
C HIS A 82 0.13 19.41 -10.35
N PRO A 83 1.45 19.28 -10.62
CA PRO A 83 1.92 18.07 -11.25
C PRO A 83 1.64 16.98 -10.22
N GLY A 84 0.72 16.07 -10.53
CA GLY A 84 0.42 14.92 -9.67
C GLY A 84 1.71 14.18 -9.28
N ILE A 85 1.63 13.28 -8.31
CA ILE A 85 2.79 12.56 -7.80
C ILE A 85 3.46 11.77 -8.94
N ASP A 86 4.75 12.01 -9.16
CA ASP A 86 5.56 11.17 -10.04
C ASP A 86 6.01 9.92 -9.28
N VAL A 87 5.11 8.94 -9.23
CA VAL A 87 5.32 7.66 -8.53
C VAL A 87 6.51 6.90 -9.10
N LEU A 88 6.72 6.94 -10.43
CA LEU A 88 7.82 6.20 -11.06
C LEU A 88 9.18 6.82 -10.70
N ALA A 89 9.29 8.16 -10.69
CA ALA A 89 10.50 8.82 -10.23
C ALA A 89 10.76 8.62 -8.74
N ARG A 90 9.69 8.64 -7.90
CA ARG A 90 9.82 8.36 -6.47
C ARG A 90 10.27 6.93 -6.19
N LEU A 91 9.78 5.93 -6.93
CA LEU A 91 10.26 4.55 -6.83
C LEU A 91 11.75 4.44 -7.17
N GLU A 92 12.19 5.06 -8.25
CA GLU A 92 13.59 5.10 -8.66
C GLU A 92 14.49 5.85 -7.65
N SER A 93 13.94 6.84 -6.95
CA SER A 93 14.64 7.52 -5.85
C SER A 93 14.72 6.64 -4.60
N ALA A 94 13.64 5.97 -4.22
CA ALA A 94 13.59 5.10 -3.05
C ALA A 94 14.57 3.92 -3.17
N ALA A 95 14.77 3.41 -4.38
CA ALA A 95 15.77 2.38 -4.68
C ALA A 95 17.22 2.79 -4.42
N ARG A 96 17.50 4.09 -4.50
CA ARG A 96 18.83 4.66 -4.25
C ARG A 96 19.02 5.06 -2.79
N SER A 97 17.95 5.02 -1.98
CA SER A 97 18.04 5.27 -0.56
C SER A 97 18.74 4.12 0.16
N SER A 98 19.57 4.44 1.16
CA SER A 98 20.16 3.45 2.05
C SER A 98 19.18 2.90 3.10
N THR A 99 17.95 3.42 3.13
CA THR A 99 16.91 2.98 4.05
C THR A 99 16.43 1.59 3.64
N ALA A 100 16.91 0.55 4.33
CA ALA A 100 16.52 -0.81 4.03
C ALA A 100 15.14 -1.14 4.61
N ALA A 101 14.31 -1.82 3.82
CA ALA A 101 13.19 -2.57 4.36
C ALA A 101 13.70 -3.73 5.20
N GLN A 102 13.13 -3.96 6.39
CA GLN A 102 13.46 -5.16 7.15
C GLN A 102 12.78 -6.36 6.51
N SER A 103 13.58 -7.27 5.98
CA SER A 103 13.12 -8.55 5.44
C SER A 103 13.95 -9.67 6.04
N GLY A 104 13.29 -10.65 6.62
CA GLY A 104 13.92 -11.81 7.24
C GLY A 104 12.89 -12.91 7.53
N PRO A 105 13.35 -14.15 7.77
CA PRO A 105 12.45 -15.29 8.01
C PRO A 105 11.57 -15.10 9.26
N ASN A 106 11.98 -14.20 10.16
CA ASN A 106 11.28 -13.88 11.40
C ASN A 106 10.59 -12.51 11.35
N THR A 107 10.32 -11.96 10.16
CA THR A 107 9.57 -10.71 10.02
C THR A 107 8.13 -11.02 9.63
N SER A 108 7.16 -10.37 10.27
CA SER A 108 5.74 -10.47 9.88
C SER A 108 5.45 -9.56 8.70
N GLU A 109 4.75 -10.06 7.69
CA GLU A 109 4.32 -9.28 6.53
C GLU A 109 2.94 -8.63 6.75
N THR A 110 2.15 -9.18 7.68
CA THR A 110 0.82 -8.66 8.03
C THR A 110 0.63 -8.50 9.55
N LEU A 111 -0.31 -7.64 9.97
CA LEU A 111 -0.68 -7.54 11.38
C LEU A 111 -1.28 -8.84 11.93
N THR A 112 -1.94 -9.63 11.10
CA THR A 112 -2.50 -10.92 11.49
C THR A 112 -1.40 -11.92 11.86
N GLU A 113 -0.33 -11.98 11.05
CA GLU A 113 0.86 -12.79 11.37
C GLU A 113 1.55 -12.32 12.64
N ALA A 114 1.70 -10.99 12.79
CA ALA A 114 2.27 -10.38 13.99
C ALA A 114 1.42 -10.72 15.22
N LEU A 115 0.09 -10.66 15.13
CA LEU A 115 -0.81 -11.06 16.22
C LEU A 115 -0.65 -12.54 16.55
N GLN A 116 -0.61 -13.41 15.54
CA GLN A 116 -0.46 -14.85 15.75
C GLN A 116 0.85 -15.18 16.51
N ARG A 117 1.94 -14.50 16.16
CA ARG A 117 3.22 -14.62 16.88
C ARG A 117 3.16 -14.00 18.27
N ALA A 118 2.53 -12.83 18.40
CA ALA A 118 2.33 -12.16 19.67
C ALA A 118 1.60 -13.07 20.66
N LEU A 119 0.57 -13.79 20.22
CA LEU A 119 -0.21 -14.70 21.08
C LEU A 119 0.55 -15.96 21.53
N SER A 120 1.74 -16.23 20.98
CA SER A 120 2.65 -17.27 21.50
C SER A 120 3.30 -16.87 22.84
N TYR A 121 3.31 -15.57 23.16
CA TYR A 121 3.76 -15.09 24.46
C TYR A 121 2.69 -15.32 25.53
N PRO A 122 3.10 -15.67 26.76
CA PRO A 122 2.16 -15.97 27.85
C PRO A 122 1.42 -14.72 28.34
N ASP A 123 2.07 -13.56 28.30
CA ASP A 123 1.50 -12.27 28.68
C ASP A 123 2.08 -11.13 27.84
N PHE A 124 1.40 -9.99 27.86
CA PHE A 124 1.79 -8.81 27.09
C PHE A 124 3.09 -8.16 27.59
N SER A 125 3.49 -8.37 28.85
CA SER A 125 4.66 -7.70 29.44
C SER A 125 5.97 -8.16 28.79
N ALA A 126 6.03 -9.42 28.36
CA ALA A 126 7.16 -9.96 27.61
C ALA A 126 7.35 -9.28 26.24
N LEU A 127 6.25 -8.93 25.56
CA LEU A 127 6.28 -8.18 24.31
C LEU A 127 6.54 -6.69 24.53
N ALA A 128 5.94 -6.09 25.55
CA ALA A 128 6.13 -4.68 25.88
C ALA A 128 7.59 -4.33 26.22
N ALA A 129 8.38 -5.31 26.65
CA ALA A 129 9.80 -5.15 26.91
C ALA A 129 10.67 -5.15 25.63
N ARG A 130 10.12 -5.59 24.48
CA ARG A 130 10.83 -5.62 23.20
C ARG A 130 10.78 -4.25 22.53
N SER A 131 11.94 -3.79 22.07
CA SER A 131 12.09 -2.54 21.31
C SER A 131 12.55 -2.78 19.87
N ASP A 132 12.77 -4.04 19.49
CA ASP A 132 13.05 -4.38 18.10
C ASP A 132 11.77 -4.24 17.24
N PRO A 133 11.88 -3.98 15.93
CA PRO A 133 10.72 -3.61 15.11
C PRO A 133 9.66 -4.71 15.01
N GLU A 134 10.08 -5.97 15.05
CA GLU A 134 9.15 -7.11 15.08
C GLU A 134 8.39 -7.15 16.41
N GLY A 135 9.09 -6.99 17.54
CA GLY A 135 8.45 -6.91 18.86
C GLY A 135 7.47 -5.73 18.96
N LEU A 136 7.79 -4.60 18.35
CA LEU A 136 6.91 -3.43 18.28
C LEU A 136 5.64 -3.72 17.47
N VAL A 137 5.73 -4.39 16.31
CA VAL A 137 4.54 -4.72 15.51
C VAL A 137 3.69 -5.82 16.16
N GLU A 138 4.31 -6.80 16.83
CA GLU A 138 3.60 -7.84 17.60
C GLU A 138 2.84 -7.23 18.77
N ALA A 139 3.49 -6.31 19.51
CA ALA A 139 2.85 -5.57 20.58
C ALA A 139 1.71 -4.68 20.06
N ALA A 140 1.90 -4.01 18.92
CA ALA A 140 0.88 -3.20 18.28
C ALA A 140 -0.32 -4.04 17.83
N ALA A 141 -0.08 -5.21 17.24
CA ALA A 141 -1.13 -6.13 16.78
C ALA A 141 -1.97 -6.66 17.95
N TRP A 142 -1.33 -7.01 19.07
CA TRP A 142 -2.03 -7.39 20.29
C TRP A 142 -2.88 -6.22 20.83
N ALA A 143 -2.29 -5.02 20.96
CA ALA A 143 -3.01 -3.84 21.41
C ALA A 143 -4.21 -3.52 20.52
N ASP A 144 -4.05 -3.54 19.20
CA ASP A 144 -5.14 -3.31 18.25
C ASP A 144 -6.25 -4.36 18.37
N ALA A 145 -5.89 -5.64 18.56
CA ALA A 145 -6.86 -6.71 18.74
C ALA A 145 -7.68 -6.53 20.03
N CYS A 146 -7.05 -6.03 21.09
CA CYS A 146 -7.74 -5.69 22.34
C CYS A 146 -8.64 -4.46 22.17
N GLU A 147 -8.14 -3.39 21.56
CA GLU A 147 -8.91 -2.15 21.32
C GLU A 147 -10.16 -2.42 20.45
N ARG A 148 -10.05 -3.29 19.45
CA ARG A 148 -11.12 -3.61 18.51
C ARG A 148 -12.03 -4.77 18.95
N GLY A 149 -11.74 -5.43 20.08
CA GLY A 149 -12.47 -6.62 20.51
C GLY A 149 -12.37 -7.78 19.50
N ALA A 150 -11.23 -7.93 18.85
CA ALA A 150 -11.00 -8.93 17.80
C ALA A 150 -10.58 -10.31 18.35
N LEU A 151 -10.29 -10.40 19.65
CA LEU A 151 -9.97 -11.66 20.33
C LEU A 151 -11.26 -12.42 20.71
N SER A 152 -11.13 -13.72 20.96
CA SER A 152 -12.23 -14.50 21.53
C SER A 152 -12.59 -13.97 22.92
N ALA A 153 -13.85 -14.09 23.35
CA ALA A 153 -14.29 -13.62 24.67
C ALA A 153 -13.47 -14.23 25.83
N GLN A 154 -12.95 -15.46 25.65
CA GLN A 154 -12.07 -16.11 26.60
C GLN A 154 -10.67 -15.46 26.62
N ASP A 155 -10.11 -15.17 25.43
CA ASP A 155 -8.80 -14.54 25.31
C ASP A 155 -8.84 -13.07 25.77
N GLU A 156 -9.90 -12.33 25.45
CA GLU A 156 -10.03 -10.91 25.80
C GLU A 156 -9.92 -10.68 27.31
N GLY A 157 -10.65 -11.48 28.11
CA GLY A 157 -10.60 -11.39 29.57
C GLY A 157 -9.24 -11.78 30.18
N LEU A 158 -8.44 -12.60 29.49
CA LEU A 158 -7.13 -13.05 29.95
C LEU A 158 -5.98 -12.15 29.45
N ARG A 159 -6.13 -11.59 28.25
CA ARG A 159 -5.03 -10.99 27.47
C ARG A 159 -5.13 -9.48 27.34
N CYS A 160 -6.30 -8.88 27.57
CA CYS A 160 -6.54 -7.45 27.40
C CYS A 160 -6.69 -6.70 28.74
N GLY A 161 -6.18 -7.26 29.83
CA GLY A 161 -6.32 -6.67 31.18
C GLY A 161 -5.44 -5.43 31.44
N ASP A 162 -4.40 -5.19 30.63
CA ASP A 162 -3.55 -4.00 30.78
C ASP A 162 -4.25 -2.76 30.22
N VAL A 163 -4.32 -1.69 31.03
CA VAL A 163 -4.96 -0.41 30.67
C VAL A 163 -4.34 0.21 29.41
N LYS A 164 -3.04 0.00 29.16
CA LYS A 164 -2.36 0.52 27.97
C LYS A 164 -2.94 -0.04 26.67
N LEU A 165 -3.45 -1.27 26.69
CA LEU A 165 -4.04 -1.93 25.52
C LEU A 165 -5.36 -1.29 25.09
N HIS A 166 -5.96 -0.46 25.95
CA HIS A 166 -7.17 0.32 25.68
C HIS A 166 -6.88 1.81 25.49
N GLY A 167 -5.60 2.19 25.46
CA GLY A 167 -5.18 3.57 25.27
C GLY A 167 -5.39 4.00 23.82
N ALA A 168 -6.17 5.06 23.62
CA ALA A 168 -6.28 5.71 22.32
C ALA A 168 -4.87 6.06 21.81
N SER A 169 -4.55 5.64 20.58
CA SER A 169 -3.25 5.76 19.91
C SER A 169 -2.12 4.82 20.34
N TYR A 170 -2.28 3.97 21.36
CA TYR A 170 -1.16 3.12 21.82
C TYR A 170 -0.66 2.17 20.71
N ALA A 171 -1.58 1.47 20.03
CA ALA A 171 -1.23 0.60 18.91
C ALA A 171 -0.57 1.42 17.78
N ASP A 172 -1.15 2.55 17.40
CA ASP A 172 -0.62 3.43 16.35
C ASP A 172 0.79 3.96 16.65
N ASP A 173 1.07 4.33 17.88
CA ASP A 173 2.38 4.83 18.30
C ASP A 173 3.44 3.73 18.22
N LEU A 174 3.07 2.48 18.52
CA LEU A 174 3.93 1.32 18.30
C LEU A 174 4.14 1.05 16.81
N LEU A 175 3.07 1.10 16.00
CA LEU A 175 3.18 0.94 14.55
C LEU A 175 4.06 2.02 13.92
N LYS A 176 3.96 3.28 14.34
CA LYS A 176 4.79 4.37 13.80
C LYS A 176 6.26 4.13 14.09
N LYS A 177 6.62 3.65 15.28
CA LYS A 177 8.00 3.27 15.63
C LYS A 177 8.49 2.07 14.81
N ALA A 178 7.65 1.06 14.62
CA ALA A 178 8.00 -0.11 13.81
C ALA A 178 8.16 0.27 12.32
N ALA A 179 7.27 1.11 11.78
CA ALA A 179 7.32 1.61 10.42
C ALA A 179 8.58 2.46 10.16
N ASP A 180 8.96 3.31 11.12
CA ASP A 180 10.19 4.10 11.10
C ASP A 180 11.45 3.23 11.03
N ALA A 181 11.38 2.05 11.64
CA ALA A 181 12.44 1.06 11.58
C ALA A 181 12.36 0.16 10.33
N GLY A 182 11.41 0.39 9.42
CA GLY A 182 11.27 -0.33 8.16
C GLY A 182 10.53 -1.67 8.25
N GLN A 183 9.72 -1.89 9.30
CA GLN A 183 8.91 -3.10 9.45
C GLN A 183 7.74 -3.09 8.45
N PRO A 184 7.62 -4.07 7.52
CA PRO A 184 6.64 -4.05 6.45
C PRO A 184 5.17 -4.06 6.92
N ALA A 185 4.79 -4.99 7.80
CA ALA A 185 3.43 -5.07 8.35
C ALA A 185 2.98 -3.75 8.99
N ALA A 186 3.86 -3.06 9.70
CA ALA A 186 3.55 -1.79 10.36
C ALA A 186 3.33 -0.65 9.36
N VAL A 187 4.20 -0.55 8.35
CA VAL A 187 4.04 0.43 7.26
C VAL A 187 2.71 0.21 6.53
N LEU A 188 2.44 -1.04 6.13
CA LEU A 188 1.25 -1.38 5.36
C LEU A 188 -0.03 -1.21 6.20
N ALA A 189 0.00 -1.57 7.47
CA ALA A 189 -1.16 -1.42 8.35
C ALA A 189 -1.49 0.04 8.68
N LEU A 190 -0.49 0.90 8.88
CA LEU A 190 -0.74 2.33 9.03
C LEU A 190 -1.30 2.93 7.75
N ALA A 191 -0.79 2.53 6.58
CA ALA A 191 -1.28 3.04 5.31
C ALA A 191 -2.74 2.62 5.05
N ASP A 192 -3.09 1.37 5.38
CA ASP A 192 -4.46 0.85 5.27
C ASP A 192 -5.43 1.52 6.26
N ARG A 193 -4.96 1.84 7.48
CA ARG A 193 -5.76 2.56 8.49
C ARG A 193 -6.06 4.01 8.09
N TYR A 194 -5.17 4.62 7.31
CA TYR A 194 -5.22 6.04 6.95
C TYR A 194 -5.08 6.25 5.42
N PRO A 195 -6.02 5.72 4.61
CA PRO A 195 -5.87 5.66 3.15
C PRO A 195 -5.78 7.03 2.48
N ASP A 196 -6.37 8.07 3.08
CA ASP A 196 -6.36 9.43 2.53
C ASP A 196 -5.14 10.27 2.99
N GLN A 197 -4.38 9.79 3.97
CA GLN A 197 -3.36 10.59 4.67
C GLN A 197 -1.98 9.92 4.71
N TRP A 198 -1.86 8.64 4.34
CA TRP A 198 -0.64 7.87 4.56
C TRP A 198 0.61 8.45 3.89
N LEU A 199 0.45 9.25 2.83
CA LEU A 199 1.58 9.97 2.20
C LEU A 199 2.20 11.04 3.11
N GLU A 200 1.45 11.54 4.08
CA GLU A 200 1.79 12.71 4.90
C GLU A 200 1.89 12.38 6.40
N ILE A 201 1.72 11.12 6.80
CA ILE A 201 1.88 10.72 8.20
C ILE A 201 3.35 10.79 8.59
N PRO A 202 3.73 11.65 9.56
CA PRO A 202 5.11 11.74 10.00
C PRO A 202 5.48 10.53 10.88
N LEU A 203 6.69 10.02 10.65
CA LEU A 203 7.32 8.99 11.47
C LEU A 203 8.29 9.63 12.47
N PRO A 204 8.66 8.94 13.58
CA PRO A 204 9.59 9.44 14.59
C PRO A 204 10.93 9.99 14.07
N SER A 205 11.48 9.45 12.98
CA SER A 205 12.72 9.99 12.37
C SER A 205 12.53 11.33 11.63
N GLY A 206 11.30 11.74 11.37
CA GLY A 206 10.95 12.89 10.53
C GLY A 206 10.67 12.54 9.06
N GLU A 207 10.88 11.29 8.64
CA GLU A 207 10.42 10.80 7.34
C GLU A 207 8.89 10.64 7.32
N MET A 208 8.31 10.58 6.11
CA MET A 208 6.88 10.30 5.96
C MET A 208 6.65 8.79 5.78
N LEU A 209 5.50 8.31 6.26
CA LEU A 209 5.04 6.94 5.99
C LEU A 209 4.99 6.65 4.48
N GLY A 210 4.69 7.67 3.67
CA GLY A 210 4.75 7.59 2.23
C GLY A 210 6.11 7.11 1.71
N ASP A 211 7.20 7.67 2.24
CA ASP A 211 8.57 7.31 1.84
C ASP A 211 8.88 5.84 2.16
N ARG A 212 8.31 5.31 3.26
CA ARG A 212 8.42 3.89 3.62
C ARG A 212 7.62 2.98 2.69
N VAL A 213 6.43 3.38 2.27
CA VAL A 213 5.66 2.62 1.25
C VAL A 213 6.43 2.59 -0.08
N PHE A 214 7.01 3.71 -0.52
CA PHE A 214 7.86 3.73 -1.72
C PHE A 214 9.10 2.85 -1.57
N THR A 215 9.71 2.82 -0.38
CA THR A 215 10.86 1.96 -0.06
C THR A 215 10.49 0.49 -0.13
N LEU A 216 9.35 0.08 0.46
CA LEU A 216 8.84 -1.29 0.36
C LEU A 216 8.55 -1.66 -1.10
N ALA A 217 7.85 -0.79 -1.83
CA ALA A 217 7.54 -1.01 -3.23
C ALA A 217 8.82 -1.19 -4.06
N ALA A 218 9.87 -0.40 -3.83
CA ALA A 218 11.18 -0.54 -4.50
C ALA A 218 11.88 -1.87 -4.19
N HIS A 219 11.60 -2.49 -3.04
CA HIS A 219 12.11 -3.82 -2.65
C HIS A 219 11.14 -4.96 -3.02
N ALA A 220 10.30 -4.75 -4.03
CA ALA A 220 9.39 -5.77 -4.57
C ALA A 220 8.33 -6.28 -3.55
N TYR A 221 7.90 -5.46 -2.58
CA TYR A 221 6.76 -5.82 -1.73
C TYR A 221 5.44 -5.65 -2.50
N PRO A 222 4.68 -6.73 -2.76
CA PRO A 222 3.51 -6.66 -3.64
C PRO A 222 2.38 -5.77 -3.11
N ALA A 223 2.15 -5.78 -1.80
CA ALA A 223 1.14 -4.96 -1.16
C ALA A 223 1.43 -3.45 -1.30
N ALA A 224 2.71 -3.05 -1.20
CA ALA A 224 3.11 -1.65 -1.39
C ALA A 224 2.89 -1.20 -2.85
N LEU A 225 3.23 -2.05 -3.82
CA LEU A 225 2.95 -1.76 -5.24
C LEU A 225 1.45 -1.67 -5.51
N ALA A 226 0.63 -2.51 -4.85
CA ALA A 226 -0.82 -2.46 -4.98
C ALA A 226 -1.39 -1.14 -4.47
N MET A 227 -0.89 -0.63 -3.34
CA MET A 227 -1.25 0.70 -2.84
C MET A 227 -0.87 1.81 -3.81
N LEU A 228 0.33 1.78 -4.41
CA LEU A 228 0.72 2.77 -5.42
C LEU A 228 -0.17 2.71 -6.67
N SER A 229 -0.56 1.51 -7.10
CA SER A 229 -1.49 1.32 -8.21
C SER A 229 -2.88 1.89 -7.89
N GLN A 230 -3.36 1.70 -6.67
CA GLN A 230 -4.63 2.26 -6.18
C GLN A 230 -4.57 3.79 -6.10
N LEU A 231 -3.47 4.35 -5.58
CA LEU A 231 -3.24 5.79 -5.53
C LEU A 231 -3.37 6.43 -6.92
N CYS A 232 -2.74 5.82 -7.94
CA CYS A 232 -2.79 6.32 -9.31
C CYS A 232 -4.06 5.92 -10.09
N SER A 233 -5.02 5.24 -9.46
CA SER A 233 -6.32 4.97 -10.08
C SER A 233 -7.24 6.21 -10.08
N ALA A 234 -7.03 7.12 -9.13
CA ALA A 234 -7.75 8.38 -9.06
C ALA A 234 -7.22 9.38 -10.11
N PRO A 235 -8.11 10.13 -10.79
CA PRO A 235 -7.70 11.14 -11.75
C PRO A 235 -6.88 12.24 -11.06
N GLU A 236 -5.90 12.80 -11.78
CA GLU A 236 -5.06 13.93 -11.35
C GLU A 236 -4.15 13.69 -10.14
N VAL A 237 -4.21 12.52 -9.49
CA VAL A 237 -3.31 12.18 -8.36
C VAL A 237 -1.88 11.93 -8.84
N CYS A 238 -1.70 11.28 -10.00
CA CYS A 238 -0.38 10.94 -10.55
C CYS A 238 -0.11 11.70 -11.85
N ALA A 239 1.12 12.21 -12.03
CA ALA A 239 1.52 13.03 -13.19
C ALA A 239 1.26 12.34 -14.54
N ASN A 240 1.42 11.02 -14.61
CA ASN A 240 1.06 10.22 -15.77
C ASN A 240 0.36 8.93 -15.33
N GLY A 241 -0.94 9.05 -14.99
CA GLY A 241 -1.72 7.96 -14.42
C GLY A 241 -1.75 6.70 -15.28
N LEU A 242 -1.94 6.82 -16.60
CA LEU A 242 -2.00 5.67 -17.51
C LEU A 242 -0.66 4.92 -17.59
N LEU A 243 0.44 5.64 -17.86
CA LEU A 243 1.77 5.04 -17.90
C LEU A 243 2.13 4.40 -16.55
N THR A 244 1.90 5.13 -15.47
CA THR A 244 2.22 4.66 -14.11
C THR A 244 1.47 3.39 -13.77
N ARG A 245 0.16 3.33 -14.01
CA ARG A 245 -0.64 2.12 -13.76
C ARG A 245 -0.16 0.93 -14.58
N ASN A 246 0.11 1.12 -15.87
CA ASN A 246 0.61 0.05 -16.73
C ASN A 246 1.99 -0.44 -16.26
N VAL A 247 2.91 0.46 -15.90
CA VAL A 247 4.24 0.11 -15.37
C VAL A 247 4.13 -0.66 -14.05
N LEU A 248 3.33 -0.18 -13.09
CA LEU A 248 3.14 -0.86 -11.81
C LEU A 248 2.49 -2.25 -11.98
N ALA A 249 1.52 -2.39 -12.88
CA ALA A 249 0.93 -3.69 -13.22
C ALA A 249 1.96 -4.66 -13.80
N LEU A 250 2.84 -4.19 -14.70
CA LEU A 250 3.92 -5.00 -15.23
C LEU A 250 4.91 -5.41 -14.13
N LEU A 251 5.30 -4.48 -13.26
CA LEU A 251 6.16 -4.79 -12.11
C LEU A 251 5.56 -5.89 -11.23
N GLN A 252 4.25 -5.81 -10.94
CA GLN A 252 3.53 -6.83 -10.18
C GLN A 252 3.50 -8.19 -10.87
N LEU A 253 3.23 -8.23 -12.18
CA LEU A 253 3.26 -9.45 -12.97
C LEU A 253 4.66 -10.09 -12.99
N GLY A 254 5.71 -9.28 -13.06
CA GLY A 254 7.10 -9.75 -13.07
C GLY A 254 7.55 -10.44 -11.78
N MET A 255 6.84 -10.24 -10.67
CA MET A 255 7.12 -10.95 -9.42
C MET A 255 6.48 -12.36 -9.36
N SER A 256 5.59 -12.68 -10.30
CA SER A 256 4.93 -13.99 -10.33
C SER A 256 5.77 -14.97 -11.15
N GLU A 257 6.23 -16.08 -10.53
CA GLU A 257 7.07 -17.11 -11.17
C GLU A 257 6.45 -17.77 -12.42
N THR A 258 5.15 -17.59 -12.65
CA THR A 258 4.46 -18.02 -13.86
C THR A 258 4.73 -17.03 -14.99
N GLY A 259 5.95 -17.09 -15.52
CA GLY A 259 6.35 -16.31 -16.69
C GLY A 259 5.31 -16.43 -17.82
N THR A 260 5.05 -15.29 -18.47
CA THR A 260 4.45 -15.20 -19.81
C THR A 260 2.94 -15.47 -19.96
N SER A 261 2.10 -14.92 -19.08
CA SER A 261 0.78 -14.48 -19.61
C SER A 261 1.02 -13.20 -20.42
N ASP A 262 0.47 -13.14 -21.63
CA ASP A 262 0.67 -12.04 -22.58
C ASP A 262 0.36 -10.70 -21.90
N ALA A 263 1.42 -9.99 -21.50
CA ALA A 263 1.31 -8.83 -20.62
C ALA A 263 0.41 -7.74 -21.22
N GLY A 264 0.30 -7.71 -22.56
CA GLY A 264 -0.58 -6.82 -23.31
C GLY A 264 -2.07 -6.96 -22.95
N GLN A 265 -2.51 -8.11 -22.41
CA GLN A 265 -3.90 -8.30 -22.00
C GLN A 265 -4.29 -7.49 -20.75
N TYR A 266 -3.30 -7.05 -19.97
CA TYR A 266 -3.49 -6.29 -18.73
C TYR A 266 -3.19 -4.80 -18.89
N LEU A 267 -2.60 -4.41 -20.02
CA LEU A 267 -2.25 -3.02 -20.29
C LEU A 267 -3.39 -2.29 -21.00
N THR A 268 -3.57 -1.03 -20.63
CA THR A 268 -4.58 -0.16 -21.22
C THR A 268 -3.93 0.89 -22.12
N GLY A 269 -4.69 1.44 -23.06
CA GLY A 269 -4.19 2.42 -24.03
C GLY A 269 -3.76 1.84 -25.37
N THR A 270 -3.21 2.70 -26.22
CA THR A 270 -2.69 2.41 -27.56
C THR A 270 -1.45 1.53 -27.52
N GLU A 271 -1.12 0.86 -28.64
CA GLU A 271 0.07 0.03 -28.75
C GLU A 271 1.37 0.79 -28.43
N SER A 272 1.45 2.07 -28.77
CA SER A 272 2.58 2.94 -28.40
C SER A 272 2.68 3.18 -26.90
N GLU A 273 1.55 3.37 -26.20
CA GLU A 273 1.53 3.56 -24.74
C GLU A 273 1.87 2.26 -24.01
N GLN A 274 1.39 1.12 -24.50
CA GLN A 274 1.72 -0.19 -23.96
C GLN A 274 3.21 -0.52 -24.14
N ARG A 275 3.79 -0.20 -25.30
CA ARG A 275 5.22 -0.34 -25.56
C ARG A 275 6.05 0.57 -24.65
N ALA A 276 5.66 1.83 -24.50
CA ALA A 276 6.32 2.77 -23.59
C ALA A 276 6.28 2.29 -22.12
N ALA A 277 5.16 1.72 -21.67
CA ALA A 277 5.05 1.12 -20.34
C ALA A 277 5.96 -0.11 -20.18
N THR A 278 6.06 -0.95 -21.21
CA THR A 278 6.94 -2.13 -21.20
C THR A 278 8.40 -1.73 -21.10
N ASP A 279 8.84 -0.77 -21.91
CA ASP A 279 10.21 -0.26 -21.91
C ASP A 279 10.54 0.40 -20.55
N ARG A 280 9.63 1.21 -20.01
CA ARG A 280 9.84 1.87 -18.72
C ARG A 280 9.85 0.87 -17.57
N ALA A 281 8.99 -0.15 -17.58
CA ALA A 281 9.00 -1.21 -16.57
C ALA A 281 10.32 -2.01 -16.62
N ALA A 282 10.84 -2.32 -17.80
CA ALA A 282 12.13 -2.99 -17.96
C ALA A 282 13.29 -2.14 -17.40
N GLN A 283 13.33 -0.83 -17.72
CA GLN A 283 14.31 0.10 -17.15
C GLN A 283 14.22 0.16 -15.63
N LEU A 284 13.01 0.22 -15.08
CA LEU A 284 12.80 0.32 -13.65
C LEU A 284 13.22 -0.98 -12.95
N ARG A 285 12.85 -2.16 -13.46
CA ARG A 285 13.34 -3.45 -12.89
C ARG A 285 14.88 -3.52 -12.86
N ALA A 286 15.54 -3.05 -13.92
CA ALA A 286 16.99 -2.99 -13.96
C ALA A 286 17.56 -2.04 -12.91
N ALA A 287 16.97 -0.86 -12.73
CA ALA A 287 17.37 0.11 -11.71
C ALA A 287 17.11 -0.40 -10.28
N LEU A 288 16.04 -1.17 -10.08
CA LEU A 288 15.65 -1.74 -8.79
C LEU A 288 16.35 -3.08 -8.47
N HIS A 289 17.11 -3.66 -9.41
CA HIS A 289 17.72 -4.99 -9.29
C HIS A 289 16.71 -6.12 -9.05
N TRP A 290 15.52 -6.04 -9.65
CA TRP A 290 14.51 -7.08 -9.52
C TRP A 290 14.81 -8.30 -10.38
N PRO A 291 14.36 -9.50 -9.98
CA PRO A 291 14.44 -10.69 -10.82
C PRO A 291 13.70 -10.47 -12.15
N SER A 292 14.30 -11.00 -13.22
CA SER A 292 13.82 -10.91 -14.61
C SER A 292 12.83 -12.00 -14.96
#